data_AF-A0A256JW03-F1
#
_entry.id   AF-A0A256JW03-F1
#
_cell.length_a   1.000
_cell.length_b   1.000
_cell.length_c   1.000
_cell.angle_alpha   90.00
_cell.angle_beta   90.00
_cell.angle_gamma   90.00
#
_symmetry.space_group_name_H-M   'P 1'
#
loop_
_entity.id
_entity.type
_entity.pdbx_description
1 polymer ?
#
loop_
_entity_poly.entity_id
_entity_poly.type
_entity_poly.pdbx_seq_one_letter_code
_entity_poly.pdbx_strand_id
1 'polypeptide(L)'
;MYTLDRDLEEHVTELSDGFVRLGNRDTPFTLQGGGDKRVEAAQFHQTRDADIQERDELRNEPVTRNLDKWKDNPQKYDFPHVDTIRHEKLKQRATEAEEFVKTVDLISKVRTEVNFNTDGLYGQYLPGPEVLEIGQDTFDFLGYRTGPVLAHEVGHVLYDAVTPDAGHEENPPIFETDQQQAEARRISERLHGPIPESDIDGISSSRMSESELFAEVFTSLVIEGEAAGRVAPNASKRVRDTLVDHFELRIRLLFDG
;
A
#
# COMPACT_ATOMS: atom_id res chain seq x y z
N MET A 1 21.56 -13.15 -4.44
CA MET A 1 20.30 -13.52 -3.76
C MET A 1 19.29 -13.75 -4.87
N TYR A 2 18.73 -14.96 -4.99
CA TYR A 2 17.70 -15.24 -6.01
C TYR A 2 16.36 -14.77 -5.44
N THR A 3 15.73 -13.78 -6.07
CA THR A 3 14.40 -13.30 -5.68
C THR A 3 13.33 -14.09 -6.43
N LEU A 4 12.25 -14.42 -5.71
CA LEU A 4 11.03 -14.98 -6.29
C LEU A 4 10.14 -13.82 -6.73
N ASP A 5 10.37 -13.30 -7.92
CA ASP A 5 9.43 -12.40 -8.57
C ASP A 5 8.62 -13.26 -9.56
N ARG A 6 7.42 -13.67 -9.10
CA ARG A 6 6.48 -14.47 -9.89
C ARG A 6 5.57 -13.57 -10.72
N ASP A 7 5.09 -14.12 -11.82
CA ASP A 7 4.05 -13.50 -12.64
C ASP A 7 2.76 -13.34 -11.80
N LEU A 8 2.39 -12.08 -11.52
CA LEU A 8 1.20 -11.74 -10.73
C LEU A 8 -0.08 -12.18 -11.42
N GLU A 9 -0.08 -12.33 -12.76
CA GLU A 9 -1.23 -12.74 -13.54
C GLU A 9 -1.69 -14.15 -13.17
N GLU A 10 -0.78 -15.04 -12.77
CA GLU A 10 -1.11 -16.41 -12.32
C GLU A 10 -1.96 -16.43 -11.04
N HIS A 11 -1.97 -15.33 -10.29
CA HIS A 11 -2.71 -15.18 -9.06
C HIS A 11 -4.05 -14.45 -9.25
N VAL A 12 -4.42 -14.11 -10.48
CA VAL A 12 -5.69 -13.45 -10.80
C VAL A 12 -6.80 -14.48 -11.00
N THR A 13 -7.92 -14.30 -10.31
CA THR A 13 -9.07 -15.20 -10.39
C THR A 13 -10.36 -14.43 -10.63
N GLU A 14 -11.10 -14.79 -11.68
CA GLU A 14 -12.48 -14.35 -11.88
C GLU A 14 -13.43 -15.07 -10.91
N LEU A 15 -14.31 -14.31 -10.27
CA LEU A 15 -15.26 -14.81 -9.28
C LEU A 15 -16.67 -14.82 -9.86
N SER A 16 -17.51 -15.74 -9.36
CA SER A 16 -18.86 -15.98 -9.87
C SER A 16 -19.82 -14.80 -9.73
N ASP A 17 -19.46 -13.78 -8.95
CA ASP A 17 -20.24 -12.57 -8.73
C ASP A 17 -19.75 -11.35 -9.53
N GLY A 18 -18.90 -11.58 -10.55
CA GLY A 18 -18.41 -10.56 -11.46
C GLY A 18 -17.24 -9.74 -10.92
N PHE A 19 -16.71 -10.08 -9.75
CA PHE A 19 -15.43 -9.55 -9.26
C PHE A 19 -14.26 -10.34 -9.84
N VAL A 20 -13.12 -9.68 -9.97
CA VAL A 20 -11.82 -10.31 -10.23
C VAL A 20 -10.95 -10.04 -9.00
N ARG A 21 -10.21 -11.04 -8.56
CA ARG A 21 -9.37 -10.98 -7.35
C ARG A 21 -7.93 -11.34 -7.63
N LEU A 22 -7.02 -10.59 -7.02
CA LEU A 22 -5.61 -10.95 -6.90
C LEU A 22 -5.39 -11.75 -5.61
N GLY A 23 -4.95 -12.99 -5.77
CA GLY A 23 -4.70 -13.92 -4.67
C GLY A 23 -5.97 -14.44 -3.98
N ASN A 24 -5.86 -14.68 -2.67
CA ASN A 24 -6.88 -15.39 -1.89
C ASN A 24 -7.62 -14.52 -0.86
N ARG A 25 -7.27 -13.24 -0.73
CA ARG A 25 -7.90 -12.30 0.22
C ARG A 25 -8.59 -11.16 -0.51
N ASP A 26 -9.74 -10.79 0.02
CA ASP A 26 -10.55 -9.68 -0.47
C ASP A 26 -10.11 -8.41 0.30
N THR A 27 -9.49 -7.45 -0.40
CA THR A 27 -9.12 -6.14 0.13
C THR A 27 -9.53 -5.04 -0.86
N PRO A 28 -9.51 -3.75 -0.47
CA PRO A 28 -9.70 -2.65 -1.41
C PRO A 28 -8.71 -2.66 -2.59
N PHE A 29 -7.53 -3.27 -2.41
CA PHE A 29 -6.44 -3.26 -3.38
C PHE A 29 -6.37 -4.51 -4.25
N THR A 30 -6.90 -5.63 -3.76
CA THR A 30 -6.86 -6.94 -4.44
C THR A 30 -8.16 -7.33 -5.12
N LEU A 31 -9.16 -6.44 -5.15
CA LEU A 31 -10.42 -6.65 -5.87
C LEU A 31 -10.61 -5.63 -6.98
N GLN A 32 -11.26 -6.05 -8.07
CA GLN A 32 -11.76 -5.18 -9.13
C GLN A 32 -13.03 -5.76 -9.76
N GLY A 33 -13.70 -4.99 -10.62
CA GLY A 33 -14.95 -5.42 -11.25
C GLY A 33 -16.17 -5.24 -10.33
N GLY A 34 -17.04 -6.25 -10.26
CA GLY A 34 -18.24 -6.29 -9.42
C GLY A 34 -19.57 -6.15 -10.17
N GLY A 35 -19.52 -6.01 -11.50
CA GLY A 35 -20.68 -6.03 -12.41
C GLY A 35 -21.88 -5.21 -11.91
N ASP A 36 -23.07 -5.79 -12.00
CA ASP A 36 -24.33 -5.16 -11.61
C ASP A 36 -24.40 -4.83 -10.12
N LYS A 37 -23.77 -5.64 -9.25
CA LYS A 37 -23.76 -5.37 -7.81
C LYS A 37 -23.03 -4.08 -7.46
N ARG A 38 -21.95 -3.75 -8.17
CA ARG A 38 -21.24 -2.48 -7.99
C ARG A 38 -22.10 -1.29 -8.41
N VAL A 39 -22.84 -1.43 -9.51
CA VAL A 39 -23.76 -0.39 -9.97
C VAL A 39 -24.86 -0.14 -8.93
N GLU A 40 -25.45 -1.21 -8.39
CA GLU A 40 -26.47 -1.11 -7.35
C GLU A 40 -25.91 -0.55 -6.03
N ALA A 41 -24.72 -0.97 -5.62
CA ALA A 41 -24.03 -0.42 -4.45
C ALA A 41 -23.77 1.08 -4.61
N ALA A 42 -23.28 1.52 -5.76
CA ALA A 42 -23.02 2.93 -6.06
C ALA A 42 -24.30 3.78 -5.98
N GLN A 43 -25.41 3.28 -6.52
CA GLN A 43 -26.70 3.98 -6.42
C GLN A 43 -27.17 4.12 -4.97
N PHE A 44 -27.04 3.06 -4.16
CA PHE A 44 -27.36 3.13 -2.74
C PHE A 44 -26.45 4.11 -2.00
N HIS A 45 -25.13 4.04 -2.24
CA HIS A 45 -24.15 4.90 -1.59
C HIS A 45 -24.44 6.38 -1.85
N GLN A 46 -24.75 6.75 -3.10
CA GLN A 46 -25.07 8.13 -3.50
C GLN A 46 -26.28 8.73 -2.78
N THR A 47 -27.17 7.92 -2.20
CA THR A 47 -28.32 8.41 -1.43
C THR A 47 -27.98 8.74 0.03
N ARG A 48 -26.79 8.37 0.51
CA ARG A 48 -26.33 8.67 1.87
C ARG A 48 -25.94 10.15 1.98
N ASP A 49 -25.89 10.67 3.19
CA ASP A 49 -25.38 12.03 3.45
C ASP A 49 -23.88 12.15 3.09
N ALA A 50 -23.49 13.25 2.42
CA ALA A 50 -22.14 13.42 1.89
C ALA A 50 -21.05 13.43 2.97
N ASP A 51 -21.30 14.06 4.12
CA ASP A 51 -20.34 14.12 5.23
C ASP A 51 -20.20 12.75 5.93
N ILE A 52 -21.23 11.91 5.82
CA ILE A 52 -21.18 10.52 6.27
C ILE A 52 -20.43 9.64 5.27
N GLN A 53 -20.63 9.86 3.96
CA GLN A 53 -19.89 9.15 2.92
C GLN A 53 -18.39 9.41 3.05
N GLU A 54 -17.97 10.68 3.07
CA GLU A 54 -16.54 11.05 3.10
C GLU A 54 -15.82 10.45 4.32
N ARG A 55 -16.42 10.57 5.50
CA ARG A 55 -15.84 10.01 6.73
C ARG A 55 -15.75 8.49 6.72
N ASP A 56 -16.71 7.82 6.09
CA ASP A 56 -16.73 6.36 5.98
C ASP A 56 -15.65 5.89 5.01
N GLU A 57 -15.56 6.52 3.83
CA GLU A 57 -14.51 6.26 2.83
C GLU A 57 -13.11 6.39 3.44
N LEU A 58 -12.87 7.40 4.29
CA LEU A 58 -11.56 7.64 4.94
C LEU A 58 -11.14 6.53 5.91
N ARG A 59 -12.11 5.81 6.51
CA ARG A 59 -11.83 4.71 7.45
C ARG A 59 -11.35 3.44 6.75
N ASN A 60 -11.66 3.29 5.46
CA ASN A 60 -11.30 2.16 4.61
C ASN A 60 -11.50 0.80 5.31
N GLU A 61 -12.75 0.52 5.68
CA GLU A 61 -13.17 -0.65 6.45
C GLU A 61 -12.89 -1.97 5.69
N PRO A 62 -12.96 -3.13 6.36
CA PRO A 62 -12.86 -4.41 5.67
C PRO A 62 -13.90 -4.53 4.55
N VAL A 63 -13.48 -4.99 3.37
CA VAL A 63 -14.40 -5.08 2.23
C VAL A 63 -15.33 -6.28 2.32
N THR A 64 -16.51 -6.17 1.73
CA THR A 64 -17.40 -7.31 1.48
C THR A 64 -18.03 -7.26 0.10
N ARG A 65 -17.98 -8.37 -0.63
CA ARG A 65 -18.68 -8.54 -1.93
C ARG A 65 -20.16 -8.90 -1.79
N ASN A 66 -20.64 -9.12 -0.56
CA ASN A 66 -22.04 -9.38 -0.28
C ASN A 66 -22.78 -8.04 -0.13
N LEU A 67 -23.56 -7.69 -1.15
CA LEU A 67 -24.29 -6.42 -1.21
C LEU A 67 -25.27 -6.23 -0.05
N ASP A 68 -26.03 -7.27 0.31
CA ASP A 68 -27.00 -7.19 1.40
C ASP A 68 -26.30 -6.98 2.74
N LYS A 69 -25.22 -7.74 2.98
CA LYS A 69 -24.40 -7.60 4.18
C LYS A 69 -23.84 -6.18 4.34
N TRP A 70 -23.39 -5.59 3.24
CA TRP A 70 -22.89 -4.22 3.21
C TRP A 70 -24.01 -3.20 3.47
N LYS A 71 -25.15 -3.29 2.78
CA LYS A 71 -26.31 -2.40 2.98
C LYS A 71 -26.84 -2.42 4.41
N ASP A 72 -26.82 -3.58 5.06
CA ASP A 72 -27.23 -3.74 6.46
C ASP A 72 -26.21 -3.17 7.45
N ASN A 73 -24.94 -3.02 7.04
CA ASN A 73 -23.83 -2.60 7.91
C ASN A 73 -22.85 -1.63 7.20
N PRO A 74 -23.31 -0.50 6.63
CA PRO A 74 -22.52 0.38 5.74
C PRO A 74 -21.56 1.30 6.50
N GLN A 75 -21.15 0.90 7.71
CA GLN A 75 -20.20 1.60 8.60
C GLN A 75 -19.16 0.63 9.18
N LYS A 76 -19.30 -0.66 8.86
CA LYS A 76 -18.45 -1.77 9.31
C LYS A 76 -17.76 -2.47 8.14
N TYR A 77 -18.26 -2.25 6.93
CA TYR A 77 -17.73 -2.83 5.72
C TYR A 77 -17.78 -1.79 4.62
N ASP A 78 -16.81 -1.88 3.73
CA ASP A 78 -16.85 -1.19 2.45
C ASP A 78 -17.27 -2.19 1.37
N PHE A 79 -17.94 -1.68 0.34
CA PHE A 79 -18.14 -2.35 -0.91
C PHE A 79 -17.03 -1.93 -1.89
N PRO A 80 -16.31 -2.88 -2.51
CA PRO A 80 -15.12 -2.55 -3.30
C PRO A 80 -15.42 -1.51 -4.40
N HIS A 81 -14.61 -0.44 -4.46
CA HIS A 81 -14.71 0.66 -5.42
C HIS A 81 -15.99 1.51 -5.32
N VAL A 82 -16.73 1.44 -4.22
CA VAL A 82 -17.94 2.25 -4.00
C VAL A 82 -17.74 3.21 -2.86
N ASP A 83 -17.43 2.70 -1.67
CA ASP A 83 -17.17 3.49 -0.46
C ASP A 83 -15.79 3.19 0.13
N THR A 84 -14.86 2.84 -0.74
CA THR A 84 -13.42 2.80 -0.47
C THR A 84 -12.77 4.13 -0.87
N ILE A 85 -11.59 4.45 -0.34
CA ILE A 85 -10.83 5.64 -0.72
C ILE A 85 -10.60 5.69 -2.24
N ARG A 86 -10.95 6.82 -2.87
CA ARG A 86 -10.81 7.03 -4.32
C ARG A 86 -9.34 7.09 -4.76
N HIS A 87 -9.06 6.62 -5.96
CA HIS A 87 -7.70 6.59 -6.52
C HIS A 87 -7.06 7.98 -6.54
N GLU A 88 -7.81 9.03 -6.88
CA GLU A 88 -7.32 10.41 -6.90
C GLU A 88 -6.84 10.87 -5.52
N LYS A 89 -7.53 10.47 -4.44
CA LYS A 89 -7.15 10.79 -3.07
C LYS A 89 -5.90 10.03 -2.63
N LEU A 90 -5.77 8.75 -3.01
CA LEU A 90 -4.55 7.97 -2.77
C LEU A 90 -3.34 8.61 -3.46
N LYS A 91 -3.51 9.01 -4.73
CA LYS A 91 -2.47 9.69 -5.51
C LYS A 91 -2.11 11.05 -4.92
N GLN A 92 -3.10 11.82 -4.47
CA GLN A 92 -2.86 13.09 -3.77
C GLN A 92 -1.98 12.88 -2.53
N ARG A 93 -2.35 11.94 -1.64
CA ARG A 93 -1.59 11.63 -0.42
C ARG A 93 -0.15 11.18 -0.72
N ALA A 94 0.03 10.35 -1.75
CA ALA A 94 1.36 9.95 -2.21
C ALA A 94 2.19 11.13 -2.75
N THR A 95 1.54 12.08 -3.44
CA THR A 95 2.19 13.31 -3.93
C THR A 95 2.62 14.22 -2.77
N GLU A 96 1.80 14.34 -1.72
CA GLU A 96 2.17 15.08 -0.50
C GLU A 96 3.41 14.46 0.19
N ALA A 97 3.51 13.12 0.19
CA ALA A 97 4.69 12.42 0.69
C ALA A 97 5.93 12.63 -0.20
N GLU A 98 5.77 12.65 -1.53
CA GLU A 98 6.82 13.03 -2.48
C GLU A 98 7.33 14.46 -2.24
N GLU A 99 6.42 15.42 -2.07
CA GLU A 99 6.76 16.81 -1.80
C GLU A 99 7.56 16.95 -0.49
N PHE A 100 7.21 16.15 0.52
CA PHE A 100 7.95 16.10 1.77
C PHE A 100 9.41 15.66 1.53
N VAL A 101 9.66 14.52 0.88
CA VAL A 101 11.04 14.03 0.67
C VAL A 101 11.89 14.92 -0.23
N LYS A 102 11.25 15.66 -1.16
CA LYS A 102 11.94 16.73 -1.91
C LYS A 102 12.29 17.93 -1.02
N THR A 103 11.39 18.32 -0.11
CA THR A 103 11.59 19.47 0.78
C THR A 103 12.70 19.25 1.80
N VAL A 104 12.96 17.99 2.16
CA VAL A 104 14.08 17.61 3.03
C VAL A 104 15.32 17.14 2.25
N ASP A 105 15.39 17.42 0.95
CA ASP A 105 16.53 17.15 0.06
C ASP A 105 16.97 15.67 0.03
N LEU A 106 16.03 14.72 0.18
CA LEU A 106 16.32 13.28 0.07
C LEU A 106 16.21 12.74 -1.36
N ILE A 107 15.45 13.42 -2.22
CA ILE A 107 15.39 13.13 -3.65
C ILE A 107 15.46 14.39 -4.50
N SER A 108 16.05 14.25 -5.67
CA SER A 108 16.20 15.35 -6.63
C SER A 108 15.00 15.48 -7.58
N LYS A 109 14.38 14.36 -7.98
CA LYS A 109 13.23 14.34 -8.89
C LYS A 109 12.51 12.99 -8.90
N VAL A 110 11.29 13.03 -9.44
CA VAL A 110 10.49 11.85 -9.78
C VAL A 110 10.27 11.82 -11.29
N ARG A 111 10.41 10.64 -11.90
CA ARG A 111 10.09 10.37 -13.31
C ARG A 111 8.88 9.46 -13.35
N THR A 112 7.84 9.85 -14.08
CA THR A 112 6.61 9.08 -14.24
C THR A 112 6.50 8.49 -15.64
N GLU A 113 5.60 7.52 -15.81
CA GLU A 113 5.34 6.85 -17.10
C GLU A 113 6.57 6.14 -17.68
N VAL A 114 7.46 5.68 -16.79
CA VAL A 114 8.66 4.94 -17.16
C VAL A 114 8.25 3.57 -17.71
N ASN A 115 8.87 3.15 -18.82
CA ASN A 115 8.71 1.81 -19.34
C ASN A 115 9.81 0.92 -18.74
N PHE A 116 9.45 0.10 -17.75
CA PHE A 116 10.37 -0.89 -17.22
C PHE A 116 10.44 -2.12 -18.14
N ASN A 117 11.65 -2.63 -18.34
CA ASN A 117 11.88 -3.88 -19.09
C ASN A 117 11.86 -5.11 -18.18
N THR A 118 11.52 -4.93 -16.90
CA THR A 118 11.47 -5.98 -15.88
C THR A 118 10.01 -6.23 -15.53
N ASP A 119 9.55 -7.46 -15.74
CA ASP A 119 8.19 -7.86 -15.41
C ASP A 119 7.95 -7.71 -13.90
N GLY A 120 6.77 -7.20 -13.53
CA GLY A 120 6.39 -6.99 -12.13
C GLY A 120 7.04 -5.78 -11.45
N LEU A 121 7.86 -5.00 -12.15
CA LEU A 121 8.43 -3.75 -11.64
C LEU A 121 7.52 -2.56 -11.99
N TYR A 122 6.98 -1.91 -10.95
CA TYR A 122 6.06 -0.77 -11.10
C TYR A 122 6.66 0.55 -10.62
N GLY A 123 7.67 0.48 -9.76
CA GLY A 123 8.41 1.63 -9.26
C GLY A 123 9.84 1.23 -8.92
N GLN A 124 10.74 2.21 -8.83
CA GLN A 124 12.08 2.01 -8.32
C GLN A 124 12.66 3.30 -7.74
N TYR A 125 13.21 3.20 -6.53
CA TYR A 125 14.12 4.18 -5.97
C TYR A 125 15.58 3.88 -6.37
N LEU A 126 16.28 4.90 -6.86
CA LEU A 126 17.69 4.86 -7.20
C LEU A 126 18.49 5.77 -6.25
N PRO A 127 19.16 5.23 -5.21
CA PRO A 127 19.81 6.04 -4.16
C PRO A 127 21.02 6.83 -4.65
N GLY A 128 21.76 6.34 -5.65
CA GLY A 128 22.91 7.07 -6.22
C GLY A 128 22.53 8.39 -6.91
N PRO A 129 21.57 8.40 -7.87
CA PRO A 129 21.08 9.63 -8.47
C PRO A 129 19.96 10.31 -7.66
N GLU A 130 19.51 9.70 -6.57
CA GLU A 130 18.40 10.18 -5.71
C GLU A 130 17.14 10.47 -6.53
N VAL A 131 16.71 9.49 -7.33
CA VAL A 131 15.57 9.58 -8.24
C VAL A 131 14.57 8.47 -7.94
N LEU A 132 13.28 8.83 -7.93
CA LEU A 132 12.20 7.85 -8.03
C LEU A 132 11.76 7.71 -9.49
N GLU A 133 11.61 6.47 -9.96
CA GLU A 133 11.03 6.13 -11.24
C GLU A 133 9.72 5.39 -11.01
N ILE A 134 8.63 5.89 -11.59
CA ILE A 134 7.29 5.31 -11.49
C ILE A 134 6.85 4.86 -12.88
N GLY A 135 6.41 3.62 -12.96
CA GLY A 135 5.99 2.96 -14.18
C GLY A 135 4.68 3.48 -14.73
N GLN A 136 4.28 2.94 -15.88
CA GLN A 136 2.93 3.13 -16.39
C GLN A 136 1.93 2.26 -15.62
N ASP A 137 0.69 2.73 -15.49
CA ASP A 137 -0.40 2.00 -14.84
C ASP A 137 -0.90 0.84 -15.72
N THR A 138 -0.08 -0.20 -15.88
CA THR A 138 -0.35 -1.35 -16.77
C THR A 138 -1.14 -2.47 -16.10
N PHE A 139 -1.17 -2.53 -14.77
CA PHE A 139 -1.88 -3.55 -14.01
C PHE A 139 -3.04 -2.96 -13.22
N ASP A 140 -4.22 -3.60 -13.29
CA ASP A 140 -5.45 -2.90 -12.96
C ASP A 140 -5.77 -2.77 -11.46
N PHE A 141 -5.10 -3.55 -10.63
CA PHE A 141 -5.28 -3.58 -9.18
C PHE A 141 -4.70 -2.33 -8.49
N LEU A 142 -5.45 -1.77 -7.54
CA LEU A 142 -5.17 -0.44 -6.98
C LEU A 142 -3.79 -0.32 -6.34
N GLY A 143 -3.31 -1.39 -5.68
CA GLY A 143 -1.98 -1.42 -5.04
C GLY A 143 -0.80 -1.24 -6.01
N TYR A 144 -1.02 -1.42 -7.31
CA TYR A 144 0.00 -1.31 -8.36
C TYR A 144 -0.16 -0.05 -9.22
N ARG A 145 -1.11 0.82 -8.87
CA ARG A 145 -1.30 2.09 -9.55
C ARG A 145 -0.32 3.14 -9.01
N THR A 146 -0.10 4.18 -9.80
CA THR A 146 0.82 5.28 -9.54
C THR A 146 0.77 5.81 -8.10
N GLY A 147 -0.41 5.97 -7.50
CA GLY A 147 -0.54 6.49 -6.13
C GLY A 147 0.16 5.60 -5.08
N PRO A 148 -0.32 4.37 -4.84
CA PRO A 148 0.34 3.44 -3.91
C PRO A 148 1.80 3.14 -4.26
N VAL A 149 2.13 3.00 -5.54
CA VAL A 149 3.52 2.74 -5.97
C VAL A 149 4.43 3.93 -5.62
N LEU A 150 4.00 5.17 -5.87
CA LEU A 150 4.77 6.35 -5.49
C LEU A 150 5.00 6.42 -3.97
N ALA A 151 3.96 6.15 -3.17
CA ALA A 151 4.11 6.11 -1.72
C ALA A 151 5.08 5.03 -1.26
N HIS A 152 5.10 3.87 -1.93
CA HIS A 152 6.04 2.78 -1.67
C HIS A 152 7.49 3.20 -1.94
N GLU A 153 7.77 3.79 -3.09
CA GLU A 153 9.12 4.26 -3.41
C GLU A 153 9.59 5.39 -2.47
N VAL A 154 8.69 6.28 -2.06
CA VAL A 154 8.99 7.28 -1.01
C VAL A 154 9.32 6.57 0.32
N GLY A 155 8.65 5.45 0.62
CA GLY A 155 8.96 4.61 1.77
C GLY A 155 10.41 4.09 1.76
N HIS A 156 10.93 3.69 0.60
CA HIS A 156 12.33 3.30 0.46
C HIS A 156 13.30 4.45 0.68
N VAL A 157 13.00 5.64 0.14
CA VAL A 157 13.81 6.86 0.38
C VAL A 157 13.93 7.14 1.88
N LEU A 158 12.80 7.05 2.59
CA LEU A 158 12.76 7.29 4.03
C LEU A 158 13.46 6.17 4.83
N TYR A 159 13.33 4.91 4.39
CA TYR A 159 14.06 3.79 4.98
C TYR A 159 15.57 4.04 4.94
N ASP A 160 16.12 4.37 3.77
CA ASP A 160 17.55 4.66 3.61
C ASP A 160 18.01 5.83 4.49
N ALA A 161 17.18 6.88 4.61
CA ALA A 161 17.50 8.04 5.45
C ALA A 161 17.57 7.70 6.95
N VAL A 162 16.70 6.82 7.45
CA VAL A 162 16.70 6.39 8.86
C VAL A 162 17.61 5.18 9.12
N THR A 163 18.13 4.55 8.07
CA THR A 163 19.08 3.42 8.12
C THR A 163 20.29 3.63 7.21
N PRO A 164 21.07 4.71 7.37
CA PRO A 164 22.15 5.07 6.44
C PRO A 164 23.27 4.03 6.33
N ASP A 165 23.40 3.13 7.32
CA ASP A 165 24.37 2.02 7.34
C ASP A 165 23.69 0.64 7.19
N ALA A 166 22.50 0.56 6.57
CA ALA A 166 21.79 -0.71 6.33
C ALA A 166 22.69 -1.71 5.58
N GLY A 167 23.01 -2.83 6.21
CA GLY A 167 23.94 -3.84 5.69
C GLY A 167 25.26 -3.97 6.47
N HIS A 168 25.51 -3.10 7.45
CA HIS A 168 26.53 -3.31 8.47
C HIS A 168 25.94 -4.07 9.67
N GLU A 169 26.65 -5.08 10.20
CA GLU A 169 26.17 -5.99 11.28
C GLU A 169 25.72 -5.28 12.58
N GLU A 170 25.97 -3.98 12.72
CA GLU A 170 25.76 -3.21 13.96
C GLU A 170 24.42 -2.44 14.01
N ASN A 171 23.65 -2.34 12.91
CA ASN A 171 22.38 -1.64 12.95
C ASN A 171 21.24 -2.55 13.45
N PRO A 172 20.51 -2.16 14.51
CA PRO A 172 19.34 -2.91 14.94
C PRO A 172 18.25 -2.83 13.85
N PRO A 173 17.49 -3.92 13.65
CA PRO A 173 16.36 -3.91 12.72
C PRO A 173 15.34 -2.84 13.12
N ILE A 174 14.69 -2.21 12.14
CA ILE A 174 13.54 -1.33 12.40
C ILE A 174 12.42 -2.13 13.08
N PHE A 175 12.13 -3.34 12.61
CA PHE A 175 11.14 -4.20 13.26
C PHE A 175 11.82 -5.06 14.34
N GLU A 176 11.64 -4.66 15.60
CA GLU A 176 12.29 -5.26 16.76
C GLU A 176 11.63 -6.57 17.24
N THR A 177 10.45 -6.92 16.71
CA THR A 177 9.68 -8.09 17.15
C THR A 177 9.06 -8.84 15.98
N ASP A 178 8.93 -10.16 16.13
CA ASP A 178 8.20 -11.02 15.19
C ASP A 178 6.77 -10.53 14.93
N GLN A 179 6.14 -9.92 15.95
CA GLN A 179 4.80 -9.36 15.80
C GLN A 179 4.77 -8.16 14.85
N GLN A 180 5.73 -7.23 14.96
CA GLN A 180 5.83 -6.09 14.05
C GLN A 180 6.12 -6.56 12.62
N GLN A 181 7.01 -7.54 12.45
CA GLN A 181 7.31 -8.08 11.12
C GLN A 181 6.11 -8.82 10.51
N ALA A 182 5.39 -9.62 11.30
CA ALA A 182 4.17 -10.29 10.86
C ALA A 182 3.04 -9.28 10.52
N GLU A 183 2.97 -8.17 11.22
CA GLU A 183 2.07 -7.05 10.91
C GLU A 183 2.43 -6.34 9.61
N ALA A 184 3.72 -6.06 9.38
CA ALA A 184 4.19 -5.49 8.12
C ALA A 184 3.90 -6.43 6.94
N ARG A 185 4.12 -7.75 7.10
CA ARG A 185 3.71 -8.76 6.12
C ARG A 185 2.22 -8.69 5.82
N ARG A 186 1.36 -8.53 6.83
CA ARG A 186 -0.09 -8.39 6.63
C ARG A 186 -0.47 -7.16 5.80
N ILE A 187 0.28 -6.07 5.93
CA ILE A 187 0.11 -4.87 5.09
C ILE A 187 0.52 -5.15 3.65
N SER A 188 1.70 -5.74 3.42
CA SER A 188 2.12 -6.11 2.06
C SER A 188 1.10 -7.05 1.39
N GLU A 189 0.60 -8.06 2.13
CA GLU A 189 -0.45 -8.94 1.62
C GLU A 189 -1.78 -8.23 1.36
N ARG A 190 -2.06 -7.15 2.10
CA ARG A 190 -3.27 -6.34 1.90
C ARG A 190 -3.20 -5.50 0.63
N LEU A 191 -2.02 -4.92 0.34
CA LEU A 191 -1.80 -4.02 -0.79
C LEU A 191 -1.61 -4.80 -2.11
N HIS A 192 -0.83 -5.88 -2.09
CA HIS A 192 -0.34 -6.56 -3.30
C HIS A 192 -0.70 -8.04 -3.35
N GLY A 193 -1.54 -8.54 -2.44
CA GLY A 193 -1.88 -9.95 -2.39
C GLY A 193 -0.74 -10.83 -1.87
N PRO A 194 -0.87 -12.17 -1.98
CA PRO A 194 0.00 -13.12 -1.28
C PRO A 194 1.47 -12.91 -1.64
N ILE A 195 2.34 -13.01 -0.64
CA ILE A 195 3.79 -13.04 -0.85
C ILE A 195 4.16 -14.45 -1.33
N PRO A 196 4.86 -14.60 -2.48
CA PRO A 196 5.32 -15.90 -2.95
C PRO A 196 6.24 -16.56 -1.93
N GLU A 197 5.93 -17.81 -1.56
CA GLU A 197 6.79 -18.64 -0.71
C GLU A 197 7.64 -19.58 -1.59
N SER A 198 8.88 -19.81 -1.16
CA SER A 198 9.80 -20.78 -1.78
C SER A 198 9.77 -22.07 -0.98
N ASP A 199 9.76 -23.21 -1.67
CA ASP A 199 10.04 -24.50 -1.05
C ASP A 199 11.56 -24.76 -0.92
N ILE A 200 12.40 -23.85 -1.44
CA ILE A 200 13.86 -23.96 -1.40
C ILE A 200 14.39 -23.21 -0.17
N ASP A 201 15.05 -23.94 0.72
CA ASP A 201 15.70 -23.39 1.92
C ASP A 201 16.64 -22.22 1.57
N GLY A 202 16.48 -21.11 2.29
CA GLY A 202 17.31 -19.91 2.14
C GLY A 202 16.91 -18.99 0.98
N ILE A 203 15.85 -19.31 0.23
CA ILE A 203 15.27 -18.41 -0.76
C ILE A 203 13.98 -17.81 -0.19
N SER A 204 13.94 -16.49 -0.09
CA SER A 204 12.74 -15.72 0.30
C SER A 204 12.36 -14.74 -0.80
N SER A 205 11.08 -14.37 -0.88
CA SER A 205 10.65 -13.26 -1.72
C SER A 205 11.36 -11.96 -1.31
N SER A 206 11.67 -11.12 -2.29
CA SER A 206 12.15 -9.74 -2.12
C SER A 206 11.27 -8.97 -1.14
N ARG A 207 9.94 -9.12 -1.27
CA ARG A 207 8.89 -8.52 -0.43
C ARG A 207 8.98 -8.86 1.06
N MET A 208 9.81 -9.84 1.45
CA MET A 208 10.08 -10.16 2.85
C MET A 208 11.28 -9.42 3.44
N SER A 209 12.01 -8.66 2.64
CA SER A 209 13.11 -7.83 3.14
C SER A 209 12.58 -6.72 4.06
N GLU A 210 13.41 -6.26 4.99
CA GLU A 210 12.99 -5.23 5.93
C GLU A 210 12.64 -3.90 5.24
N SER A 211 13.42 -3.50 4.22
CA SER A 211 13.19 -2.27 3.46
C SER A 211 11.85 -2.28 2.73
N GLU A 212 11.48 -3.42 2.14
CA GLU A 212 10.18 -3.63 1.47
C GLU A 212 9.04 -3.57 2.50
N LEU A 213 9.16 -4.33 3.59
CA LEU A 213 8.14 -4.33 4.65
C LEU A 213 7.96 -2.95 5.28
N PHE A 214 9.03 -2.16 5.42
CA PHE A 214 8.96 -0.78 5.85
C PHE A 214 8.22 0.10 4.85
N ALA A 215 8.58 0.03 3.57
CA ALA A 215 7.94 0.79 2.50
C ALA A 215 6.45 0.49 2.40
N GLU A 216 6.04 -0.76 2.62
CA GLU A 216 4.64 -1.20 2.63
C GLU A 216 3.85 -0.60 3.80
N VAL A 217 4.42 -0.63 5.00
CA VAL A 217 3.79 -0.01 6.18
C VAL A 217 3.68 1.50 6.00
N PHE A 218 4.73 2.15 5.49
CA PHE A 218 4.71 3.57 5.16
C PHE A 218 3.63 3.89 4.11
N THR A 219 3.54 3.09 3.05
CA THR A 219 2.52 3.22 2.00
C THR A 219 1.12 3.21 2.62
N SER A 220 0.81 2.20 3.42
CA SER A 220 -0.50 2.08 4.06
C SER A 220 -0.78 3.23 5.04
N LEU A 221 0.23 3.68 5.79
CA LEU A 221 0.11 4.87 6.66
C LEU A 221 -0.27 6.14 5.88
N VAL A 222 0.32 6.34 4.69
CA VAL A 222 0.06 7.51 3.85
C VAL A 222 -1.29 7.41 3.17
N ILE A 223 -1.60 6.27 2.56
CA ILE A 223 -2.76 6.17 1.67
C ILE A 223 -4.05 5.78 2.41
N GLU A 224 -3.96 5.05 3.53
CA GLU A 224 -5.10 4.53 4.32
C GLU A 224 -4.82 4.49 5.84
N GLY A 225 -4.32 5.60 6.41
CA GLY A 225 -3.75 5.65 7.77
C GLY A 225 -4.59 5.06 8.91
N GLU A 226 -5.91 5.25 8.92
CA GLU A 226 -6.81 4.62 9.92
C GLU A 226 -6.83 3.09 9.78
N ALA A 227 -6.92 2.58 8.55
CA ALA A 227 -6.89 1.15 8.28
C ALA A 227 -5.51 0.55 8.59
N ALA A 228 -4.42 1.25 8.31
CA ALA A 228 -3.07 0.83 8.69
C ALA A 228 -2.95 0.60 10.20
N GLY A 229 -3.41 1.58 11.00
CA GLY A 229 -3.40 1.50 12.47
C GLY A 229 -4.28 0.37 13.02
N ARG A 230 -5.37 0.01 12.33
CA ARG A 230 -6.23 -1.12 12.69
C ARG A 230 -5.63 -2.49 12.29
N VAL A 231 -5.05 -2.59 11.10
CA VAL A 231 -4.54 -3.86 10.53
C VAL A 231 -3.20 -4.26 11.16
N ALA A 232 -2.33 -3.28 11.38
CA ALA A 232 -0.95 -3.45 11.80
C ALA A 232 -0.54 -2.41 12.86
N PRO A 233 -1.17 -2.42 14.05
CA PRO A 233 -1.02 -1.36 15.04
C PRO A 233 0.42 -1.15 15.52
N ASN A 234 1.18 -2.22 15.75
CA ASN A 234 2.54 -2.17 16.27
C ASN A 234 3.54 -1.79 15.18
N ALA A 235 3.40 -2.37 13.98
CA ALA A 235 4.26 -2.01 12.85
C ALA A 235 4.04 -0.55 12.43
N SER A 236 2.77 -0.12 12.30
CA SER A 236 2.41 1.26 11.95
C SER A 236 2.91 2.26 12.98
N LYS A 237 2.75 1.95 14.28
CA LYS A 237 3.32 2.78 15.36
C LYS A 237 4.84 2.83 15.27
N ARG A 238 5.51 1.71 15.04
CA ARG A 238 6.98 1.66 14.93
C ARG A 238 7.49 2.53 13.79
N VAL A 239 6.99 2.34 12.56
CA VAL A 239 7.39 3.16 11.41
C VAL A 239 7.12 4.64 11.66
N ARG A 240 5.93 4.98 12.19
CA ARG A 240 5.59 6.37 12.52
C ARG A 240 6.55 6.97 13.55
N ASP A 241 6.80 6.27 14.66
CA ASP A 241 7.68 6.75 15.73
C ASP A 241 9.11 6.92 15.22
N THR A 242 9.65 5.95 14.47
CA THR A 242 10.99 6.03 13.85
C THR A 242 11.13 7.26 12.95
N LEU A 243 10.12 7.51 12.10
CA LEU A 243 10.15 8.66 11.20
C LEU A 243 9.99 9.98 11.93
N VAL A 244 9.14 10.04 12.95
CA VAL A 244 8.95 11.24 13.78
C VAL A 244 10.20 11.54 14.61
N ASP A 245 10.90 10.54 15.11
CA ASP A 245 12.15 10.74 15.85
C ASP A 245 13.26 11.29 14.96
N HIS A 246 13.27 10.92 13.66
CA HIS A 246 14.27 11.38 12.70
C HIS A 246 13.92 12.74 12.05
N PHE A 247 12.68 12.94 11.62
CA PHE A 247 12.22 14.12 10.87
C PHE A 247 11.37 15.10 11.69
N GLU A 248 11.22 14.83 13.00
CA GLU A 248 10.44 15.62 13.95
C GLU A 248 8.96 15.80 13.54
N LEU A 249 8.39 16.97 13.83
CA LEU A 249 7.00 17.30 13.53
C LEU A 249 6.72 17.45 12.04
N ARG A 250 7.75 17.61 11.19
CA ARG A 250 7.57 17.91 9.76
C ARG A 250 6.88 16.75 9.03
N ILE A 251 7.12 15.51 9.45
CA ILE A 251 6.53 14.32 8.82
C ILE A 251 5.15 13.96 9.36
N ARG A 252 4.76 14.45 10.55
CA ARG A 252 3.46 14.11 11.15
C ARG A 252 2.27 14.52 10.29
N LEU A 253 2.43 15.61 9.52
CA LEU A 253 1.41 16.12 8.62
C LEU A 253 1.01 15.10 7.53
N LEU A 254 1.87 14.12 7.22
CA LEU A 254 1.54 13.05 6.27
C LEU A 254 0.57 12.00 6.84
N PHE A 255 0.40 11.95 8.16
CA PHE A 255 -0.37 10.89 8.84
C PHE A 255 -1.69 11.38 9.45
N ASP A 256 -1.94 12.70 9.45
CA ASP A 256 -3.12 13.33 10.06
C ASP A 256 -4.26 13.61 9.06
N GLY A 257 -4.15 13.12 7.82
CA GLY A 257 -5.05 13.44 6.69
C GLY A 257 -6.10 12.41 6.34
#